data_AF-A0A1X7G4E8-F1
#
_entry.id   AF-A0A1X7G4E8-F1
#
_cell.length_a   1.000
_cell.length_b   1.000
_cell.length_c   1.000
_cell.angle_alpha   90.00
_cell.angle_beta   90.00
_cell.angle_gamma   90.00
#
_symmetry.space_group_name_H-M   'P 1'
#
loop_
_entity.id
_entity.type
_entity.pdbx_description
1 polymer ?
#
loop_
_entity_poly.entity_id
_entity_poly.type
_entity_poly.pdbx_seq_one_letter_code
_entity_poly.pdbx_strand_id
1 'polypeptide(L)'
;MQTYTTKEAAKKVNVPPRIIKQWEKELDGFFYIPRTKQGARIYTEEELQMLRTLKDMYGKKTKKEEIKLFLKKAKQKPESSQNSTEQSNVLSFAKHNSSLNENNNEKKQAPPPSSIDQKKQQRVVEQRIKAERERQRLQQEEKKKNEERSTICPVDSTPQPVNQVKSELVEKVQTYKDVFEAFDTFKRELLTEVRNEIRGEVRNEIISEVKEQLQHNNEQTVEAIEAINAVVSESGEQTSKEVQRELKHVSSRLTKISEETTEEMQGYVEQVSAEALDRQAELKHWLTNIEQSSGSSMDEMKKMVHELEENSKSTSFELRSFAHEMTKRSDWKADEMKDLIDSIKRDRAAYVNELKHDRQMHRQDIEERERLFHDFVHNFRQTAAAEEEEKVKSWWRFWK
;
A
#
# COMPACT_ATOMS: atom_id res chain seq x y z
N MET A 1 -22.32 8.50 -26.52
CA MET A 1 -21.80 8.55 -25.13
C MET A 1 -22.68 9.49 -24.32
N GLN A 2 -23.24 9.04 -23.20
CA GLN A 2 -23.99 9.93 -22.29
C GLN A 2 -23.00 10.84 -21.56
N THR A 3 -23.36 12.11 -21.43
CA THR A 3 -22.58 13.11 -20.68
C THR A 3 -23.44 13.66 -19.55
N TYR A 4 -22.81 13.92 -18.42
CA TYR A 4 -23.47 14.40 -17.21
C TYR A 4 -22.93 15.77 -16.81
N THR A 5 -23.81 16.61 -16.27
CA THR A 5 -23.41 17.89 -15.67
C THR A 5 -22.82 17.69 -14.28
N THR A 6 -22.12 18.70 -13.73
CA THR A 6 -21.57 18.62 -12.36
C THR A 6 -22.62 18.28 -11.30
N LYS A 7 -23.86 18.74 -11.47
CA LYS A 7 -24.96 18.45 -10.53
C LYS A 7 -25.39 16.98 -10.62
N GLU A 8 -25.46 16.42 -11.82
CA GLU A 8 -25.83 15.03 -12.06
C GLU A 8 -24.72 14.07 -11.63
N ALA A 9 -23.47 14.40 -11.95
CA ALA A 9 -22.30 13.64 -11.51
C ALA A 9 -22.19 13.58 -9.97
N ALA A 10 -22.42 14.72 -9.30
CA ALA A 10 -22.45 14.79 -7.84
C ALA A 10 -23.52 13.88 -7.22
N LYS A 11 -24.73 13.85 -7.81
CA LYS A 11 -25.79 12.93 -7.39
C LYS A 11 -25.41 11.47 -7.62
N LYS A 12 -24.85 11.15 -8.79
CA LYS A 12 -24.47 9.76 -9.15
C LYS A 12 -23.34 9.19 -8.30
N VAL A 13 -22.39 10.01 -7.86
CA VAL A 13 -21.25 9.57 -7.02
C VAL A 13 -21.54 9.77 -5.52
N ASN A 14 -22.65 10.44 -5.18
CA ASN A 14 -23.01 10.83 -3.82
C ASN A 14 -21.88 11.60 -3.13
N VAL A 15 -21.42 12.67 -3.79
CA VAL A 15 -20.37 13.58 -3.32
C VAL A 15 -20.81 15.02 -3.65
N PRO A 16 -20.71 15.97 -2.70
CA PRO A 16 -21.11 17.36 -2.97
C PRO A 16 -20.34 17.97 -4.16
N PRO A 17 -20.98 18.78 -5.03
CA PRO A 17 -20.32 19.41 -6.18
C PRO A 17 -19.07 20.22 -5.82
N ARG A 18 -19.03 20.78 -4.59
CA ARG A 18 -17.88 21.53 -4.07
C ARG A 18 -16.64 20.65 -3.91
N ILE A 19 -16.82 19.41 -3.45
CA ILE A 19 -15.74 18.45 -3.22
C ILE A 19 -15.16 17.97 -4.55
N ILE A 20 -16.00 17.74 -5.55
CA ILE A 20 -15.53 17.38 -6.90
C ILE A 20 -14.64 18.48 -7.51
N LYS A 21 -15.03 19.75 -7.34
CA LYS A 21 -14.19 20.90 -7.75
C LYS A 21 -12.91 21.01 -6.93
N GLN A 22 -12.96 20.66 -5.65
CA GLN A 22 -11.79 20.65 -4.78
C GLN A 22 -10.80 19.56 -5.21
N TRP A 23 -11.27 18.35 -5.53
CA TRP A 23 -10.44 17.27 -6.06
C TRP A 23 -9.80 17.63 -7.40
N GLU A 24 -10.55 18.26 -8.32
CA GLU A 24 -10.01 18.79 -9.57
C GLU A 24 -8.83 19.75 -9.31
N LYS A 25 -8.95 20.62 -8.30
CA LYS A 25 -7.90 21.58 -7.94
C LYS A 25 -6.73 20.94 -7.19
N GLU A 26 -6.98 19.97 -6.31
CA GLU A 26 -5.95 19.30 -5.52
C GLU A 26 -5.11 18.31 -6.34
N LEU A 27 -5.72 17.74 -7.38
CA LEU A 27 -5.14 16.76 -8.29
C LEU A 27 -4.84 17.36 -9.67
N ASP A 28 -4.61 18.66 -9.71
CA ASP A 28 -4.28 19.40 -10.93
C ASP A 28 -3.08 18.75 -11.65
N GLY A 29 -3.19 18.62 -12.97
CA GLY A 29 -2.26 17.88 -13.82
C GLY A 29 -2.43 16.35 -13.86
N PHE A 30 -3.04 15.71 -12.85
CA PHE A 30 -3.27 14.26 -12.82
C PHE A 30 -4.70 13.88 -13.16
N PHE A 31 -5.67 14.68 -12.74
CA PHE A 31 -7.09 14.46 -12.98
C PHE A 31 -7.66 15.62 -13.80
N TYR A 32 -8.05 15.33 -15.05
CA TYR A 32 -8.61 16.32 -15.97
C TYR A 32 -10.08 16.03 -16.22
N ILE A 33 -10.93 17.04 -16.05
CA ILE A 33 -12.37 16.96 -16.34
C ILE A 33 -12.60 17.65 -17.69
N PRO A 34 -13.17 16.96 -18.69
CA PRO A 34 -13.45 17.56 -19.97
C PRO A 34 -14.45 18.71 -19.86
N ARG A 35 -14.35 19.65 -20.80
CA ARG A 35 -15.17 20.86 -20.84
C ARG A 35 -15.91 20.97 -22.16
N THR A 36 -17.10 21.55 -22.13
CA THR A 36 -17.84 21.91 -23.35
C THR A 36 -17.16 23.08 -24.06
N LYS A 37 -17.58 23.35 -25.30
CA LYS A 37 -17.17 24.55 -26.05
C LYS A 37 -17.49 25.87 -25.32
N GLN A 38 -18.41 25.85 -24.35
CA GLN A 38 -18.79 26.98 -23.49
C GLN A 38 -18.04 26.99 -22.14
N GLY A 39 -17.09 26.07 -21.93
CA GLY A 39 -16.27 25.98 -20.72
C GLY A 39 -16.92 25.28 -19.51
N ALA A 40 -18.13 24.73 -19.67
CA ALA A 40 -18.82 23.98 -18.62
C ALA A 40 -18.21 22.57 -18.45
N ARG A 41 -18.11 22.07 -17.22
CA ARG A 41 -17.59 20.72 -16.92
C ARG A 41 -18.59 19.65 -17.34
N ILE A 42 -18.13 18.68 -18.12
CA ILE A 42 -18.89 17.49 -18.51
C ILE A 42 -18.23 16.25 -17.94
N TYR A 43 -19.06 15.29 -17.54
CA TYR A 43 -18.63 14.02 -16.98
C TYR A 43 -19.08 12.88 -17.90
N THR A 44 -18.17 12.03 -18.32
CA THR A 44 -18.44 10.75 -18.98
C THR A 44 -18.50 9.62 -17.94
N GLU A 45 -18.90 8.42 -18.36
CA GLU A 45 -18.96 7.26 -17.45
C GLU A 45 -17.57 6.91 -16.86
N GLU A 46 -16.49 7.11 -17.64
CA GLU A 46 -15.11 6.92 -17.19
C GLU A 46 -14.75 7.89 -16.06
N GLU A 47 -15.12 9.17 -16.20
CA GLU A 47 -14.88 10.18 -15.17
C GLU A 47 -15.73 9.93 -13.93
N LEU A 48 -16.94 9.41 -14.07
CA LEU A 48 -17.75 9.00 -12.92
C LEU A 48 -17.12 7.81 -12.17
N GLN A 49 -16.54 6.85 -12.88
CA GLN A 49 -15.83 5.72 -12.28
C GLN A 49 -14.56 6.18 -11.55
N MET A 50 -13.80 7.11 -12.14
CA MET A 50 -12.66 7.74 -11.48
C MET A 50 -13.06 8.53 -10.23
N LEU A 51 -14.21 9.23 -10.26
CA LEU A 51 -14.72 9.93 -9.07
C LEU A 51 -15.13 8.97 -7.94
N ARG A 52 -15.64 7.77 -8.28
CA ARG A 52 -15.94 6.72 -7.28
C ARG A 52 -14.67 6.18 -6.64
N THR A 53 -13.63 5.87 -7.42
CA THR A 53 -12.36 5.41 -6.87
C THR A 53 -11.67 6.50 -6.03
N LEU A 54 -11.75 7.77 -6.45
CA LEU A 54 -11.30 8.90 -5.65
C LEU A 54 -12.04 8.99 -4.32
N LYS A 55 -13.38 8.85 -4.32
CA LYS A 55 -14.18 8.84 -3.11
C LYS A 55 -13.72 7.77 -2.12
N ASP A 56 -13.46 6.56 -2.60
CA ASP A 56 -13.01 5.45 -1.75
C ASP A 56 -11.61 5.69 -1.17
N MET A 57 -10.68 6.26 -1.97
CA MET A 57 -9.32 6.59 -1.50
C MET A 57 -9.32 7.70 -0.45
N TYR A 58 -10.09 8.78 -0.68
CA TYR A 58 -10.25 9.85 0.30
C TYR A 58 -10.97 9.34 1.57
N GLY A 59 -11.89 8.38 1.44
CA GLY A 59 -12.54 7.70 2.57
C GLY A 59 -11.58 6.87 3.43
N LYS A 60 -10.54 6.28 2.82
CA LYS A 60 -9.51 5.48 3.51
C LYS A 60 -8.39 6.31 4.16
N LYS A 61 -8.50 7.64 4.18
CA LYS A 61 -7.47 8.59 4.68
C LYS A 61 -6.10 8.43 4.01
N THR A 62 -6.07 7.95 2.77
CA THR A 62 -4.85 7.84 1.98
C THR A 62 -4.25 9.22 1.76
N LYS A 63 -2.92 9.37 1.86
CA LYS A 63 -2.28 10.67 1.70
C LYS A 63 -2.43 11.15 0.25
N LYS A 64 -2.65 12.45 0.07
CA LYS A 64 -2.82 13.09 -1.26
C LYS A 64 -1.73 12.72 -2.28
N GLU A 65 -0.48 12.53 -1.84
CA GLU A 65 0.65 12.18 -2.72
C GLU A 65 0.60 10.72 -3.20
N GLU A 66 0.06 9.82 -2.37
CA GLU A 66 -0.15 8.42 -2.75
C GLU A 66 -1.29 8.30 -3.78
N ILE A 67 -2.33 9.13 -3.66
CA ILE A 67 -3.42 9.23 -4.64
C ILE A 67 -2.89 9.73 -5.99
N LYS A 68 -2.02 10.75 -6.01
CA LYS A 68 -1.37 11.23 -7.24
C LYS A 68 -0.49 10.16 -7.88
N LEU A 69 0.27 9.40 -7.06
CA LEU A 69 1.10 8.30 -7.55
C LEU A 69 0.27 7.17 -8.17
N PHE A 70 -0.87 6.84 -7.55
CA PHE A 70 -1.81 5.86 -8.09
C PHE A 70 -2.39 6.31 -9.44
N LEU A 71 -2.83 7.57 -9.55
CA LEU A 71 -3.35 8.12 -10.81
C LEU A 71 -2.28 8.21 -11.91
N LYS A 72 -1.03 8.53 -11.55
CA LYS A 72 0.10 8.53 -12.48
C LYS A 72 0.38 7.12 -13.02
N LYS A 73 0.35 6.11 -12.14
CA LYS A 73 0.53 4.70 -12.52
C LYS A 73 -0.63 4.17 -13.36
N ALA A 74 -1.86 4.61 -13.07
CA ALA A 74 -3.06 4.28 -13.85
C ALA A 74 -3.01 4.88 -15.27
N LYS A 75 -2.52 6.13 -15.43
CA LYS A 75 -2.30 6.76 -16.75
C LYS A 75 -1.12 6.17 -17.54
N GLN A 76 -0.16 5.54 -16.89
CA GLN A 76 0.98 4.86 -17.54
C GLN A 76 0.63 3.47 -18.10
N LYS A 77 -0.62 3.01 -17.95
CA LYS A 77 -1.19 1.98 -18.81
C LYS A 77 -2.19 2.70 -19.73
N PRO A 78 -1.77 3.01 -20.96
CA PRO A 78 -2.19 2.15 -22.06
C PRO A 78 -1.11 1.91 -23.11
N GLU A 79 -1.21 0.74 -23.75
CA GLU A 79 -0.75 0.39 -25.10
C GLU A 79 0.44 1.13 -25.73
N SER A 80 1.54 0.39 -25.89
CA SER A 80 2.39 0.53 -27.07
C SER A 80 2.93 -0.85 -27.47
N SER A 81 2.34 -1.45 -28.50
CA SER A 81 3.00 -2.40 -29.38
C SER A 81 3.65 -1.61 -30.52
N GLN A 82 4.88 -2.04 -30.89
CA GLN A 82 5.71 -1.66 -32.06
C GLN A 82 6.48 -0.32 -31.94
N ASN A 83 7.80 -0.19 -32.06
CA ASN A 83 8.96 -1.03 -32.46
C ASN A 83 10.17 -0.53 -31.61
N SER A 84 11.17 -1.30 -31.19
CA SER A 84 12.19 -1.95 -32.03
C SER A 84 13.04 -2.88 -31.15
N THR A 85 13.36 -4.02 -31.75
CA THR A 85 14.33 -5.07 -31.40
C THR A 85 15.58 -4.61 -30.65
N GLU A 86 15.89 -5.26 -29.53
CA GLU A 86 17.19 -5.89 -29.30
C GLU A 86 17.08 -6.97 -28.20
N GLN A 87 17.84 -8.03 -28.40
CA GLN A 87 17.60 -9.39 -27.94
C GLN A 87 18.26 -9.72 -26.59
N SER A 88 17.80 -10.84 -26.01
CA SER A 88 18.40 -11.64 -24.92
C SER A 88 18.25 -11.04 -23.51
N ASN A 89 17.93 -11.76 -22.44
CA ASN A 89 18.09 -13.18 -22.19
C ASN A 89 17.07 -13.61 -21.10
N VAL A 90 16.57 -14.83 -21.22
CA VAL A 90 15.69 -15.47 -20.24
C VAL A 90 16.57 -16.09 -19.13
N LEU A 91 16.11 -15.96 -17.87
CA LEU A 91 16.41 -16.82 -16.73
C LEU A 91 17.88 -16.99 -16.29
N SER A 92 18.23 -16.43 -15.13
CA SER A 92 19.13 -17.13 -14.19
C SER A 92 18.74 -16.86 -12.74
N PHE A 93 18.15 -17.88 -12.14
CA PHE A 93 17.96 -18.04 -10.72
C PHE A 93 19.29 -18.53 -10.11
N ALA A 94 19.60 -18.00 -8.93
CA ALA A 94 20.48 -18.57 -7.91
C ALA A 94 22.02 -18.55 -8.08
N LYS A 95 22.65 -18.17 -6.96
CA LYS A 95 24.03 -18.44 -6.51
C LYS A 95 25.16 -17.69 -7.21
N HIS A 96 25.62 -16.63 -6.58
CA HIS A 96 26.89 -16.60 -5.85
C HIS A 96 27.07 -15.24 -5.18
N ASN A 97 27.24 -15.22 -3.86
CA ASN A 97 28.17 -14.30 -3.19
C ASN A 97 28.41 -14.78 -1.74
N SER A 98 29.44 -15.60 -1.63
CA SER A 98 30.40 -15.66 -0.51
C SER A 98 31.70 -15.18 -1.19
N SER A 99 32.54 -14.28 -0.70
CA SER A 99 32.93 -13.92 0.66
C SER A 99 33.69 -12.57 0.62
N LEU A 100 34.04 -12.06 1.80
CA LEU A 100 34.89 -10.91 2.15
C LEU A 100 34.14 -9.57 2.15
N ASN A 101 34.03 -8.83 3.26
CA ASN A 101 35.04 -8.62 4.30
C ASN A 101 34.42 -8.27 5.68
N GLU A 102 35.10 -8.70 6.73
CA GLU A 102 34.86 -8.39 8.14
C GLU A 102 35.23 -6.92 8.44
N ASN A 103 34.39 -6.19 9.17
CA ASN A 103 34.59 -5.85 10.58
C ASN A 103 33.73 -4.67 11.09
N ASN A 104 33.15 -4.93 12.26
CA ASN A 104 32.90 -4.05 13.39
C ASN A 104 31.60 -3.23 13.53
N ASN A 105 30.98 -3.54 14.68
CA ASN A 105 30.23 -2.72 15.65
C ASN A 105 28.70 -2.66 15.55
N GLU A 106 28.10 -3.52 16.39
CA GLU A 106 27.08 -3.20 17.40
C GLU A 106 25.95 -2.23 17.03
N LYS A 107 24.77 -2.80 16.76
CA LYS A 107 23.50 -2.59 17.50
C LYS A 107 22.36 -3.26 16.75
N LYS A 108 21.99 -4.48 17.16
CA LYS A 108 20.70 -5.07 16.79
C LYS A 108 19.66 -4.68 17.83
N GLN A 109 18.77 -3.77 17.45
CA GLN A 109 17.48 -3.58 18.11
C GLN A 109 16.63 -4.85 17.91
N ALA A 110 16.28 -5.48 19.02
CA ALA A 110 15.24 -6.50 19.11
C ALA A 110 13.85 -5.82 19.03
N PRO A 111 12.80 -6.52 18.58
CA PRO A 111 11.45 -5.96 18.45
C PRO A 111 10.87 -5.54 19.82
N PRO A 112 9.95 -4.57 19.86
CA PRO A 112 9.43 -4.06 21.13
C PRO A 112 8.67 -5.15 21.90
N PRO A 113 8.95 -5.37 23.20
CA PRO A 113 8.20 -6.29 24.02
C PRO A 113 6.80 -5.74 24.28
N SER A 114 5.81 -6.62 24.25
CA SER A 114 4.42 -6.31 24.61
C SER A 114 4.34 -5.81 26.06
N SER A 115 3.41 -4.88 26.31
CA SER A 115 3.23 -4.14 27.58
C SER A 115 2.95 -4.98 28.85
N ILE A 116 2.93 -6.31 28.75
CA ILE A 116 2.58 -7.22 29.85
C ILE A 116 3.84 -7.70 30.60
N ASP A 117 4.99 -7.84 29.94
CA ASP A 117 6.20 -8.41 30.55
C ASP A 117 7.00 -7.41 31.43
N GLN A 118 6.90 -6.12 31.18
CA GLN A 118 7.60 -5.10 31.99
C GLN A 118 7.04 -4.97 33.42
N LYS A 119 5.72 -5.12 33.59
CA LYS A 119 5.07 -5.08 34.92
C LYS A 119 5.45 -6.27 35.80
N LYS A 120 5.69 -7.43 35.19
CA LYS A 120 6.07 -8.65 35.92
C LYS A 120 7.52 -8.56 36.41
N GLN A 121 8.42 -8.00 35.59
CA GLN A 121 9.82 -7.81 35.97
C GLN A 121 9.99 -6.72 37.04
N GLN A 122 9.24 -5.60 36.98
CA GLN A 122 9.29 -4.56 38.02
C GLN A 122 8.80 -5.05 39.40
N ARG A 123 7.73 -5.86 39.45
CA ARG A 123 7.22 -6.41 40.72
C ARG A 123 8.21 -7.35 41.41
N VAL A 124 8.95 -8.15 40.64
CA VAL A 124 9.94 -9.09 41.20
C VAL A 124 11.14 -8.33 41.78
N VAL A 125 11.56 -7.24 41.15
CA VAL A 125 12.66 -6.39 41.65
C VAL A 125 12.26 -5.64 42.93
N GLU A 126 11.05 -5.08 42.97
CA GLU A 126 10.54 -4.40 44.18
C GLU A 126 10.40 -5.35 45.38
N GLN A 127 9.92 -6.58 45.16
CA GLN A 127 9.82 -7.58 46.22
C GLN A 127 11.19 -7.99 46.79
N ARG A 128 12.21 -8.11 45.93
CA ARG A 128 13.59 -8.42 46.38
C ARG A 128 14.19 -7.28 47.21
N ILE A 129 14.02 -6.03 46.79
CA ILE A 129 14.51 -4.86 47.54
C ILE A 129 13.83 -4.75 48.91
N LYS A 130 12.53 -5.07 49.00
CA LYS A 130 11.78 -5.02 50.26
C LYS A 130 12.23 -6.12 51.24
N ALA A 131 12.46 -7.34 50.74
CA ALA A 131 12.97 -8.45 51.55
C ALA A 131 14.41 -8.21 52.05
N GLU A 132 15.27 -7.60 51.23
CA GLU A 132 16.65 -7.25 51.61
C GLU A 132 16.69 -6.23 52.76
N ARG A 133 15.81 -5.22 52.71
CA ARG A 133 15.71 -4.18 53.75
C ARG A 133 15.18 -4.71 55.08
N GLU A 134 14.29 -5.68 55.05
CA GLU A 134 13.75 -6.28 56.28
C GLU A 134 14.80 -7.17 56.98
N ARG A 135 15.60 -7.93 56.20
CA ARG A 135 16.74 -8.71 56.73
C ARG A 135 17.78 -7.83 57.42
N GLN A 136 18.05 -6.64 56.91
CA GLN A 136 18.99 -5.70 57.53
C GLN A 136 18.46 -5.06 58.83
N ARG A 137 17.14 -4.90 58.98
CA ARG A 137 16.53 -4.42 60.25
C ARG A 137 16.65 -5.46 61.36
N LEU A 138 16.36 -6.72 61.05
CA LEU A 138 16.43 -7.80 62.05
C LEU A 138 17.86 -8.00 62.58
N GLN A 139 18.89 -7.87 61.73
CA GLN A 139 20.29 -7.94 62.16
C GLN A 139 20.75 -6.76 63.05
N GLN A 140 20.10 -5.60 62.95
CA GLN A 140 20.38 -4.46 63.84
C GLN A 140 19.66 -4.58 65.20
N GLU A 141 18.51 -5.27 65.24
CA GLU A 141 17.76 -5.51 66.46
C GLU A 141 18.42 -6.58 67.36
N GLU A 142 19.03 -7.62 66.76
CA GLU A 142 19.78 -8.63 67.51
C GLU A 142 21.07 -8.06 68.14
N LYS A 143 21.72 -7.09 67.49
CA LYS A 143 22.93 -6.44 68.03
C LYS A 143 22.64 -5.52 69.22
N LYS A 144 21.42 -4.99 69.35
CA LYS A 144 21.04 -4.10 70.48
C LYS A 144 20.61 -4.84 71.74
N LYS A 145 20.37 -6.16 71.69
CA LYS A 145 19.88 -6.94 72.83
C LYS A 145 20.97 -7.58 73.70
N ASN A 146 22.25 -7.47 73.31
CA ASN A 146 23.33 -8.24 73.94
C ASN A 146 24.33 -7.38 74.76
N GLU A 147 24.00 -6.13 75.08
CA GLU A 147 24.93 -5.19 75.72
C GLU A 147 24.49 -4.66 77.11
N GLU A 148 23.45 -5.24 77.73
CA GLU A 148 22.99 -4.83 79.06
C GLU A 148 22.77 -6.03 80.00
N ARG A 149 23.86 -6.59 80.55
CA ARG A 149 23.84 -7.21 81.90
C ARG A 149 25.24 -7.55 82.39
N SER A 150 25.77 -6.78 83.35
CA SER A 150 26.47 -7.29 84.55
C SER A 150 27.09 -6.11 85.32
N THR A 151 26.72 -5.96 86.60
CA THR A 151 27.61 -5.66 87.74
C THR A 151 26.73 -5.64 89.00
N ILE A 152 27.16 -6.29 90.09
CA ILE A 152 27.18 -5.84 91.50
C ILE A 152 27.40 -7.04 92.44
N CYS A 153 28.30 -6.83 93.40
CA CYS A 153 28.59 -7.55 94.66
C CYS A 153 28.69 -6.45 95.76
N PRO A 154 28.97 -6.71 97.08
CA PRO A 154 28.90 -7.92 97.94
C PRO A 154 28.39 -7.63 99.39
N VAL A 155 28.62 -8.60 100.31
CA VAL A 155 28.92 -8.51 101.78
C VAL A 155 27.76 -8.93 102.71
N ASP A 156 27.91 -9.61 103.86
CA ASP A 156 28.84 -10.61 104.46
C ASP A 156 28.27 -10.91 105.88
N SER A 157 28.63 -12.07 106.42
CA SER A 157 28.88 -12.37 107.84
C SER A 157 27.77 -12.93 108.76
N THR A 158 28.17 -14.08 109.29
CA THR A 158 27.57 -15.11 110.14
C THR A 158 27.83 -14.85 111.65
N PRO A 159 27.47 -15.73 112.62
CA PRO A 159 26.71 -15.32 113.80
C PRO A 159 27.36 -15.71 115.15
N GLN A 160 26.53 -15.64 116.20
CA GLN A 160 26.49 -16.61 117.31
C GLN A 160 27.40 -16.29 118.54
N PRO A 161 27.22 -16.98 119.69
CA PRO A 161 26.35 -16.52 120.78
C PRO A 161 27.05 -16.67 122.17
N VAL A 162 26.28 -17.16 123.14
CA VAL A 162 26.61 -17.92 124.35
C VAL A 162 26.78 -17.24 125.72
N ASN A 163 26.12 -17.92 126.66
CA ASN A 163 26.54 -18.35 128.00
C ASN A 163 26.07 -17.49 129.20
N GLN A 164 25.13 -17.99 130.02
CA GLN A 164 25.26 -19.03 131.09
C GLN A 164 25.59 -18.31 132.41
N VAL A 165 24.91 -18.55 133.54
CA VAL A 165 25.40 -19.49 134.57
C VAL A 165 24.52 -19.40 135.87
N LYS A 166 24.43 -20.56 136.57
CA LYS A 166 24.31 -20.84 138.03
C LYS A 166 22.97 -21.19 138.72
N SER A 167 22.80 -22.53 138.76
CA SER A 167 22.55 -23.48 139.87
C SER A 167 21.49 -23.23 140.95
N GLU A 168 20.71 -24.30 141.20
CA GLU A 168 19.66 -24.55 142.21
C GLU A 168 18.29 -23.93 141.97
N LEU A 169 18.17 -22.61 141.73
CA LEU A 169 16.99 -22.13 140.99
C LEU A 169 17.07 -22.66 139.56
N VAL A 170 18.29 -22.76 139.01
CA VAL A 170 18.58 -23.44 137.76
C VAL A 170 18.30 -24.92 137.83
N GLU A 171 18.21 -25.67 138.92
CA GLU A 171 17.89 -27.11 138.77
C GLU A 171 16.39 -27.33 138.52
N LYS A 172 15.52 -26.59 139.24
CA LYS A 172 14.08 -26.58 138.94
C LYS A 172 13.77 -25.76 137.68
N VAL A 173 14.40 -24.61 137.47
CA VAL A 173 14.28 -23.84 136.22
C VAL A 173 14.92 -24.56 135.06
N GLN A 174 15.97 -25.38 135.24
CA GLN A 174 16.54 -26.25 134.20
C GLN A 174 15.64 -27.45 134.00
N THR A 175 15.06 -28.06 135.03
CA THR A 175 14.03 -29.11 134.85
C THR A 175 12.81 -28.55 134.11
N TYR A 176 12.31 -27.38 134.49
CA TYR A 176 11.24 -26.70 133.76
C TYR A 176 11.70 -26.26 132.37
N LYS A 177 12.92 -25.77 132.19
CA LYS A 177 13.50 -25.38 130.90
C LYS A 177 13.77 -26.58 130.02
N ASP A 178 14.11 -27.73 130.56
CA ASP A 178 14.33 -29.00 129.87
C ASP A 178 12.98 -29.61 129.48
N VAL A 179 11.95 -29.46 130.33
CA VAL A 179 10.56 -29.79 129.98
C VAL A 179 10.01 -28.82 128.94
N PHE A 180 10.29 -27.52 129.05
CA PHE A 180 9.92 -26.52 128.04
C PHE A 180 10.73 -26.70 126.77
N GLU A 181 11.98 -27.13 126.83
CA GLU A 181 12.84 -27.41 125.68
C GLU A 181 12.43 -28.73 125.02
N ALA A 182 12.07 -29.75 125.78
CA ALA A 182 11.43 -30.97 125.27
C ALA A 182 10.06 -30.65 124.66
N PHE A 183 9.25 -29.79 125.28
CA PHE A 183 7.98 -29.33 124.73
C PHE A 183 8.16 -28.46 123.49
N ASP A 184 9.18 -27.61 123.44
CA ASP A 184 9.54 -26.81 122.27
C ASP A 184 10.12 -27.69 121.17
N THR A 185 10.80 -28.79 121.51
CA THR A 185 11.29 -29.77 120.55
C THR A 185 10.13 -30.60 120.01
N PHE A 186 9.21 -31.08 120.86
CA PHE A 186 7.97 -31.73 120.45
C PHE A 186 7.09 -30.81 119.61
N LYS A 187 6.92 -29.55 120.01
CA LYS A 187 6.17 -28.56 119.25
C LYS A 187 6.84 -28.28 117.91
N ARG A 188 8.17 -28.19 117.86
CA ARG A 188 8.91 -28.09 116.60
C ARG A 188 8.72 -29.33 115.75
N GLU A 189 8.87 -30.53 116.30
CA GLU A 189 8.68 -31.80 115.60
C GLU A 189 7.25 -31.95 115.07
N LEU A 190 6.23 -31.77 115.91
CA LEU A 190 4.83 -31.77 115.52
C LEU A 190 4.53 -30.71 114.47
N LEU A 191 5.02 -29.47 114.63
CA LEU A 191 4.84 -28.44 113.61
C LEU A 191 5.57 -28.79 112.32
N THR A 192 6.70 -29.49 112.38
CA THR A 192 7.46 -29.89 111.19
C THR A 192 6.80 -31.07 110.51
N GLU A 193 6.29 -32.04 111.27
CA GLU A 193 5.54 -33.20 110.82
C GLU A 193 4.22 -32.76 110.19
N VAL A 194 3.37 -32.02 110.90
CA VAL A 194 2.12 -31.46 110.37
C VAL A 194 2.39 -30.56 109.15
N ARG A 195 3.45 -29.75 109.17
CA ARG A 195 3.82 -28.93 108.01
C ARG A 195 4.28 -29.77 106.84
N ASN A 196 5.00 -30.87 107.06
CA ASN A 196 5.48 -31.77 106.01
C ASN A 196 4.36 -32.67 105.48
N GLU A 197 3.42 -33.09 106.33
CA GLU A 197 2.19 -33.82 105.98
C GLU A 197 1.31 -32.93 105.10
N ILE A 198 0.93 -31.75 105.59
CA ILE A 198 0.11 -30.78 104.83
C ILE A 198 0.84 -30.36 103.55
N ARG A 199 2.14 -30.04 103.60
CA ARG A 199 2.88 -29.70 102.37
C ARG A 199 3.01 -30.89 101.43
N GLY A 200 3.18 -32.10 101.94
CA GLY A 200 3.35 -33.30 101.14
C GLY A 200 2.06 -33.66 100.43
N GLU A 201 0.97 -33.75 101.19
CA GLU A 201 -0.36 -34.10 100.70
C GLU A 201 -0.89 -33.04 99.73
N VAL A 202 -0.92 -31.76 100.13
CA VAL A 202 -1.38 -30.66 99.25
C VAL A 202 -0.51 -30.52 98.01
N ARG A 203 0.82 -30.70 98.12
CA ARG A 203 1.70 -30.64 96.95
C ARG A 203 1.52 -31.83 96.03
N ASN A 204 1.38 -33.05 96.57
CA ASN A 204 1.20 -34.24 95.77
C ASN A 204 -0.18 -34.25 95.10
N GLU A 205 -1.22 -33.80 95.79
CA GLU A 205 -2.57 -33.65 95.24
C GLU A 205 -2.59 -32.62 94.11
N ILE A 206 -2.11 -31.39 94.36
CA ILE A 206 -2.07 -30.33 93.33
C ILE A 206 -1.19 -30.74 92.15
N ILE A 207 -0.01 -31.34 92.39
CA ILE A 207 0.85 -31.80 91.29
C ILE A 207 0.17 -32.91 90.50
N SER A 208 -0.52 -33.84 91.16
CA SER A 208 -1.23 -34.93 90.48
C SER A 208 -2.39 -34.39 89.65
N GLU A 209 -3.19 -33.48 90.19
CA GLU A 209 -4.31 -32.85 89.50
C GLU A 209 -3.85 -31.99 88.33
N VAL A 210 -2.83 -31.15 88.51
CA VAL A 210 -2.25 -30.34 87.43
C VAL A 210 -1.64 -31.25 86.35
N LYS A 211 -1.02 -32.36 86.73
CA LYS A 211 -0.47 -33.33 85.77
C LYS A 211 -1.58 -34.03 85.00
N GLU A 212 -2.65 -34.45 85.66
CA GLU A 212 -3.82 -35.06 85.02
C GLU A 212 -4.51 -34.06 84.08
N GLN A 213 -4.72 -32.81 84.50
CA GLN A 213 -5.27 -31.76 83.65
C GLN A 213 -4.36 -31.43 82.47
N LEU A 214 -3.03 -31.36 82.67
CA LEU A 214 -2.08 -31.17 81.58
C LEU A 214 -2.10 -32.33 80.60
N GLN A 215 -2.19 -33.56 81.10
CA GLN A 215 -2.29 -34.75 80.26
C GLN A 215 -3.61 -34.75 79.47
N HIS A 216 -4.74 -34.46 80.12
CA HIS A 216 -6.04 -34.34 79.47
C HIS A 216 -6.08 -33.22 78.42
N ASN A 217 -5.55 -32.04 78.75
CA ASN A 217 -5.44 -30.93 77.80
C ASN A 217 -4.52 -31.29 76.61
N ASN A 218 -3.44 -32.04 76.87
CA ASN A 218 -2.55 -32.50 75.81
C ASN A 218 -3.24 -33.54 74.91
N GLU A 219 -4.00 -34.48 75.48
CA GLU A 219 -4.82 -35.44 74.74
C GLU A 219 -5.86 -34.73 73.85
N GLN A 220 -6.60 -33.76 74.38
CA GLN A 220 -7.52 -32.94 73.60
C GLN A 220 -6.81 -32.17 72.47
N THR A 221 -5.60 -31.68 72.71
CA THR A 221 -4.81 -30.96 71.69
C THR A 221 -4.37 -31.91 70.57
N VAL A 222 -3.97 -33.14 70.91
CA VAL A 222 -3.62 -34.17 69.93
C VAL A 222 -4.84 -34.58 69.11
N GLU A 223 -5.99 -34.81 69.75
CA GLU A 223 -7.24 -35.14 69.06
C GLU A 223 -7.68 -34.02 68.10
N ALA A 224 -7.56 -32.76 68.52
CA ALA A 224 -7.84 -31.61 67.66
C ALA A 224 -6.89 -31.54 66.45
N ILE A 225 -5.59 -31.82 66.65
CA ILE A 225 -4.60 -31.87 65.57
C ILE A 225 -4.91 -33.02 64.59
N GLU A 226 -5.28 -34.19 65.09
CA GLU A 226 -5.67 -35.34 64.26
C GLU A 226 -6.93 -35.04 63.43
N ALA A 227 -7.93 -34.42 64.03
CA ALA A 227 -9.15 -33.98 63.33
C ALA A 227 -8.84 -32.96 62.22
N ILE A 228 -7.96 -31.98 62.49
CA ILE A 228 -7.50 -31.03 61.48
C ILE A 228 -6.76 -31.76 60.34
N ASN A 229 -5.89 -32.71 60.68
CA ASN A 229 -5.13 -33.46 59.67
C ASN A 229 -6.04 -34.31 58.77
N ALA A 230 -7.09 -34.91 59.34
CA ALA A 230 -8.12 -35.63 58.58
C ALA A 230 -8.86 -34.71 57.61
N VAL A 231 -9.35 -33.55 58.08
CA VAL A 231 -10.07 -32.58 57.24
C VAL A 231 -9.17 -32.00 56.14
N VAL A 232 -7.90 -31.70 56.45
CA VAL A 232 -6.94 -31.21 55.46
C VAL A 232 -6.63 -32.27 54.40
N SER A 233 -6.48 -33.53 54.81
CA SER A 233 -6.24 -34.65 53.89
C SER A 233 -7.44 -34.89 52.97
N GLU A 234 -8.64 -34.93 53.52
CA GLU A 234 -9.89 -35.10 52.76
C GLU A 234 -10.13 -33.92 51.81
N SER A 235 -9.92 -32.69 52.29
CA SER A 235 -9.99 -31.48 51.46
C SER A 235 -8.95 -31.50 50.33
N GLY A 236 -7.72 -31.95 50.60
CA GLY A 236 -6.66 -32.11 49.60
C GLY A 236 -7.04 -33.13 48.53
N GLU A 237 -7.61 -34.26 48.94
CA GLU A 237 -8.06 -35.28 48.01
C GLU A 237 -9.27 -34.81 47.18
N GLN A 238 -10.23 -34.13 47.79
CA GLN A 238 -11.42 -33.63 47.11
C GLN A 238 -11.08 -32.51 46.13
N THR A 239 -10.18 -31.59 46.50
CA THR A 239 -9.68 -30.54 45.58
C THR A 239 -8.90 -31.16 44.41
N SER A 240 -8.08 -32.18 44.65
CA SER A 240 -7.39 -32.91 43.58
C SER A 240 -8.37 -33.60 42.62
N LYS A 241 -9.41 -34.28 43.15
CA LYS A 241 -10.47 -34.89 42.34
C LYS A 241 -11.24 -33.85 41.52
N GLU A 242 -11.54 -32.69 42.10
CA GLU A 242 -12.20 -31.58 41.40
C GLU A 242 -11.35 -31.05 40.26
N VAL A 243 -10.08 -30.74 40.54
CA VAL A 243 -9.13 -30.25 39.53
C VAL A 243 -8.97 -31.26 38.39
N GLN A 244 -8.89 -32.56 38.70
CA GLN A 244 -8.78 -33.58 37.67
C GLN A 244 -10.05 -33.71 36.82
N ARG A 245 -11.24 -33.56 37.42
CA ARG A 245 -12.51 -33.56 36.68
C ARG A 245 -12.63 -32.36 35.75
N GLU A 246 -12.32 -31.16 36.25
CA GLU A 246 -12.32 -29.95 35.45
C GLU A 246 -11.29 -30.02 34.33
N LEU A 247 -10.08 -30.53 34.61
CA LEU A 247 -9.05 -30.72 33.59
C LEU A 247 -9.52 -31.69 32.50
N LYS A 248 -10.17 -32.80 32.88
CA LYS A 248 -10.75 -33.76 31.94
C LYS A 248 -11.84 -33.11 31.09
N HIS A 249 -12.73 -32.35 31.72
CA HIS A 249 -13.83 -31.67 31.04
C HIS A 249 -13.32 -30.60 30.06
N VAL A 250 -12.37 -29.76 30.48
CA VAL A 250 -11.72 -28.76 29.62
C VAL A 250 -10.98 -29.44 28.47
N SER A 251 -10.24 -30.51 28.73
CA SER A 251 -9.55 -31.28 27.68
C SER A 251 -10.54 -31.84 26.66
N SER A 252 -11.65 -32.45 27.08
CA SER A 252 -12.67 -32.96 26.17
C SER A 252 -13.37 -31.86 25.36
N ARG A 253 -13.58 -30.67 25.95
CA ARG A 253 -14.10 -29.52 25.20
C ARG A 253 -13.10 -29.00 24.18
N LEU A 254 -11.82 -28.97 24.54
CA LEU A 254 -10.75 -28.56 23.64
C LEU A 254 -10.61 -29.51 22.46
N THR A 255 -10.67 -30.83 22.69
CA THR A 255 -10.62 -31.82 21.59
C THR A 255 -11.82 -31.68 20.68
N LYS A 256 -13.03 -31.53 21.23
CA LYS A 256 -14.25 -31.35 20.42
C LYS A 256 -14.21 -30.08 19.56
N ILE A 257 -13.83 -28.95 20.15
CA ILE A 257 -13.68 -27.69 19.41
C ILE A 257 -12.57 -27.84 18.34
N SER A 258 -11.47 -28.52 18.66
CA SER A 258 -10.41 -28.79 17.70
C SER A 258 -10.93 -29.60 16.52
N GLU A 259 -11.66 -30.69 16.76
CA GLU A 259 -12.27 -31.53 15.73
C GLU A 259 -13.21 -30.72 14.82
N GLU A 260 -14.14 -29.96 15.42
CA GLU A 260 -15.06 -29.09 14.69
C GLU A 260 -14.31 -28.07 13.82
N THR A 261 -13.28 -27.40 14.36
CA THR A 261 -12.49 -26.44 13.58
C THR A 261 -11.69 -27.11 12.45
N THR A 262 -11.21 -28.33 12.64
CA THR A 262 -10.49 -29.07 11.58
C THR A 262 -11.43 -29.51 10.47
N GLU A 263 -12.66 -29.93 10.79
CA GLU A 263 -13.67 -30.29 9.80
C GLU A 263 -14.12 -29.05 8.99
N GLU A 264 -14.37 -27.92 9.66
CA GLU A 264 -14.68 -26.66 8.96
C GLU A 264 -13.53 -26.23 8.05
N MET A 265 -12.28 -26.27 8.54
CA MET A 265 -11.11 -25.96 7.71
C MET A 265 -10.97 -26.90 6.52
N GLN A 266 -11.21 -28.20 6.71
CA GLN A 266 -11.20 -29.16 5.62
C GLN A 266 -12.28 -28.82 4.58
N GLY A 267 -13.50 -28.49 5.01
CA GLY A 267 -14.58 -28.05 4.11
C GLY A 267 -14.22 -26.81 3.29
N TYR A 268 -13.60 -25.80 3.91
CA TYR A 268 -13.12 -24.62 3.19
C TYR A 268 -12.01 -24.95 2.18
N VAL A 269 -11.07 -25.84 2.54
CA VAL A 269 -10.01 -26.30 1.62
C VAL A 269 -10.60 -27.06 0.43
N GLU A 270 -11.58 -27.94 0.67
CA GLU A 270 -12.30 -28.67 -0.37
C GLU A 270 -12.99 -27.68 -1.32
N GLN A 271 -13.74 -26.71 -0.78
CA GLN A 271 -14.43 -25.70 -1.59
C GLN A 271 -13.47 -24.86 -2.45
N VAL A 272 -12.39 -24.35 -1.84
CA VAL A 272 -11.39 -23.55 -2.56
C VAL A 272 -10.71 -24.38 -3.65
N SER A 273 -10.46 -25.67 -3.40
CA SER A 273 -9.85 -26.55 -4.40
C SER A 273 -10.81 -26.85 -5.56
N ALA A 274 -12.10 -27.05 -5.29
CA ALA A 274 -13.13 -27.19 -6.31
C ALA A 274 -13.26 -25.92 -7.19
N GLU A 275 -13.34 -24.74 -6.57
CA GLU A 275 -13.39 -23.46 -7.29
C GLU A 275 -12.12 -23.22 -8.15
N ALA A 276 -10.95 -23.65 -7.67
CA ALA A 276 -9.71 -23.56 -8.42
C ALA A 276 -9.70 -24.46 -9.67
N LEU A 277 -10.25 -25.68 -9.55
CA LEU A 277 -10.39 -26.60 -10.68
C LEU A 277 -11.38 -26.07 -11.73
N ASP A 278 -12.51 -25.52 -11.30
CA ASP A 278 -13.50 -24.91 -12.21
C ASP A 278 -12.90 -23.73 -12.99
N ARG A 279 -12.20 -22.82 -12.29
CA ARG A 279 -11.48 -21.72 -12.97
C ARG A 279 -10.42 -22.22 -13.95
N GLN A 280 -9.73 -23.32 -13.64
CA GLN A 280 -8.77 -23.90 -14.56
C GLN A 280 -9.45 -24.44 -15.83
N ALA A 281 -10.63 -25.03 -15.70
CA ALA A 281 -11.43 -25.49 -16.84
C ALA A 281 -11.92 -24.31 -17.70
N GLU A 282 -12.41 -23.24 -17.07
CA GLU A 282 -12.82 -22.01 -17.78
C GLU A 282 -11.66 -21.36 -18.54
N LEU A 283 -10.47 -21.27 -17.92
CA LEU A 283 -9.27 -20.74 -18.56
C LEU A 283 -8.85 -21.56 -19.78
N LYS A 284 -8.91 -22.89 -19.69
CA LYS A 284 -8.65 -23.78 -20.83
C LYS A 284 -9.65 -23.53 -21.95
N HIS A 285 -10.93 -23.45 -21.64
CA HIS A 285 -11.98 -23.17 -22.63
C HIS A 285 -11.78 -21.80 -23.31
N TRP A 286 -11.43 -20.76 -22.54
CA TRP A 286 -11.12 -19.45 -23.11
C TRP A 286 -9.91 -19.47 -24.04
N LEU A 287 -8.84 -20.18 -23.66
CA LEU A 287 -7.65 -20.38 -24.51
C LEU A 287 -8.01 -21.08 -25.82
N THR A 288 -8.81 -22.15 -25.78
CA THR A 288 -9.27 -22.86 -26.97
C THR A 288 -10.12 -21.97 -27.89
N ASN A 289 -10.99 -21.14 -27.32
CA ASN A 289 -11.80 -20.21 -28.10
C ASN A 289 -10.96 -19.10 -28.76
N ILE A 290 -9.89 -18.63 -28.10
CA ILE A 290 -8.94 -17.69 -28.69
C ILE A 290 -8.18 -18.33 -29.84
N GLU A 291 -7.70 -19.56 -29.67
CA GLU A 291 -6.98 -20.28 -30.71
C GLU A 291 -7.86 -20.49 -31.95
N GLN A 292 -9.12 -20.90 -31.76
CA GLN A 292 -10.08 -21.07 -32.85
C GLN A 292 -10.47 -19.76 -33.53
N SER A 293 -10.75 -18.69 -32.76
CA SER A 293 -11.10 -17.39 -33.32
C SER A 293 -9.93 -16.71 -34.04
N SER A 294 -8.71 -16.89 -33.54
CA SER A 294 -7.47 -16.44 -34.18
C SER A 294 -7.22 -17.14 -35.52
N GLY A 295 -7.41 -18.47 -35.58
CA GLY A 295 -7.28 -19.24 -36.82
C GLY A 295 -8.26 -18.79 -37.91
N SER A 296 -9.55 -18.66 -37.57
CA SER A 296 -10.59 -18.24 -38.52
C SER A 296 -10.37 -16.81 -39.02
N SER A 297 -10.02 -15.88 -38.11
CA SER A 297 -9.78 -14.48 -38.47
C SER A 297 -8.56 -14.32 -39.39
N MET A 298 -7.52 -15.13 -39.19
CA MET A 298 -6.31 -15.11 -40.03
C MET A 298 -6.61 -15.59 -41.47
N ASP A 299 -7.43 -16.63 -41.63
CA ASP A 299 -7.77 -17.15 -42.94
C ASP A 299 -8.78 -16.26 -43.69
N GLU A 300 -9.71 -15.63 -42.99
CA GLU A 300 -10.56 -14.56 -43.54
C GLU A 300 -9.74 -13.34 -43.95
N MET A 301 -8.75 -12.93 -43.14
CA MET A 301 -7.84 -11.83 -43.47
C MET A 301 -6.98 -12.15 -44.69
N LYS A 302 -6.45 -13.37 -44.82
CA LYS A 302 -5.73 -13.81 -46.02
C LYS A 302 -6.63 -13.76 -47.25
N LYS A 303 -7.88 -14.19 -47.15
CA LYS A 303 -8.85 -14.15 -48.25
C LYS A 303 -9.14 -12.71 -48.68
N MET A 304 -9.38 -11.80 -47.73
CA MET A 304 -9.57 -10.38 -48.04
C MET A 304 -8.33 -9.73 -48.65
N VAL A 305 -7.13 -10.06 -48.18
CA VAL A 305 -5.87 -9.56 -48.75
C VAL A 305 -5.69 -10.05 -50.19
N HIS A 306 -5.99 -11.32 -50.47
CA HIS A 306 -5.94 -11.86 -51.83
C HIS A 306 -6.97 -11.20 -52.76
N GLU A 307 -8.22 -11.05 -52.33
CA GLU A 307 -9.27 -10.37 -53.10
C GLU A 307 -8.93 -8.88 -53.36
N LEU A 308 -8.31 -8.21 -52.39
CA LEU A 308 -7.81 -6.84 -52.56
C LEU A 308 -6.67 -6.76 -53.58
N GLU A 309 -5.74 -7.71 -53.55
CA GLU A 309 -4.62 -7.77 -54.49
C GLU A 309 -5.11 -8.02 -55.93
N GLU A 310 -6.08 -8.92 -56.11
CA GLU A 310 -6.65 -9.26 -57.41
C GLU A 310 -7.49 -8.11 -57.99
N ASN A 311 -8.35 -7.48 -57.17
CA ASN A 311 -9.09 -6.28 -57.55
C ASN A 311 -8.16 -5.10 -57.85
N SER A 312 -7.08 -4.93 -57.09
CA SER A 312 -6.08 -3.89 -57.33
C SER A 312 -5.35 -4.10 -58.66
N LYS A 313 -4.95 -5.35 -58.98
CA LYS A 313 -4.36 -5.69 -60.29
C LYS A 313 -5.33 -5.38 -61.43
N SER A 314 -6.59 -5.82 -61.31
CA SER A 314 -7.63 -5.55 -62.32
C SER A 314 -7.87 -4.05 -62.52
N THR A 315 -8.07 -3.31 -61.42
CA THR A 315 -8.26 -1.84 -61.47
C THR A 315 -7.05 -1.13 -62.06
N SER A 316 -5.83 -1.56 -61.69
CA SER A 316 -4.60 -0.97 -62.24
C SER A 316 -4.45 -1.21 -63.74
N PHE A 317 -4.92 -2.37 -64.23
CA PHE A 317 -4.92 -2.71 -65.63
C PHE A 317 -5.95 -1.87 -66.40
N GLU A 318 -7.18 -1.74 -65.87
CA GLU A 318 -8.21 -0.88 -66.45
C GLU A 318 -7.78 0.59 -66.47
N LEU A 319 -7.17 1.09 -65.39
CA LEU A 319 -6.61 2.44 -65.33
C LEU A 319 -5.49 2.67 -66.34
N ARG A 320 -4.58 1.69 -66.52
CA ARG A 320 -3.54 1.77 -67.56
C ARG A 320 -4.14 1.79 -68.96
N SER A 321 -5.15 0.95 -69.21
CA SER A 321 -5.85 0.92 -70.50
C SER A 321 -6.53 2.26 -70.78
N PHE A 322 -7.26 2.79 -69.80
CA PHE A 322 -7.91 4.09 -69.90
C PHE A 322 -6.90 5.24 -70.06
N ALA A 323 -5.80 5.25 -69.30
CA ALA A 323 -4.74 6.24 -69.44
C ALA A 323 -4.10 6.18 -70.84
N HIS A 324 -3.89 4.97 -71.37
CA HIS A 324 -3.38 4.77 -72.73
C HIS A 324 -4.35 5.27 -73.80
N GLU A 325 -5.65 5.02 -73.63
CA GLU A 325 -6.70 5.51 -74.51
C GLU A 325 -6.83 7.04 -74.45
N MET A 326 -6.78 7.62 -73.25
CA MET A 326 -6.76 9.08 -73.05
C MET A 326 -5.53 9.73 -73.68
N THR A 327 -4.35 9.11 -73.56
CA THR A 327 -3.12 9.59 -74.19
C THR A 327 -3.23 9.57 -75.71
N LYS A 328 -3.67 8.43 -76.29
CA LYS A 328 -3.91 8.32 -77.74
C LYS A 328 -4.90 9.36 -78.26
N ARG A 329 -5.99 9.60 -77.52
CA ARG A 329 -7.00 10.59 -77.90
C ARG A 329 -6.46 12.02 -77.81
N SER A 330 -5.62 12.30 -76.82
CA SER A 330 -4.93 13.58 -76.66
C SER A 330 -3.96 13.84 -77.81
N ASP A 331 -3.14 12.86 -78.18
CA ASP A 331 -2.19 12.95 -79.29
C ASP A 331 -2.93 13.19 -80.62
N TRP A 332 -4.03 12.47 -80.86
CA TRP A 332 -4.87 12.69 -82.04
C TRP A 332 -5.43 14.12 -82.13
N LYS A 333 -5.85 14.70 -80.99
CA LYS A 333 -6.31 16.09 -80.94
C LYS A 333 -5.19 17.10 -81.17
N ALA A 334 -3.97 16.80 -80.73
CA ALA A 334 -2.81 17.63 -81.00
C ALA A 334 -2.45 17.63 -82.50
N ASP A 335 -2.50 16.48 -83.15
CA ASP A 335 -2.24 16.35 -84.59
C ASP A 335 -3.33 17.03 -85.43
N GLU A 336 -4.61 16.86 -85.10
CA GLU A 336 -5.72 17.54 -85.80
C GLU A 336 -5.62 19.08 -85.65
N MET A 337 -5.21 19.56 -84.48
CA MET A 337 -4.95 20.99 -84.24
C MET A 337 -3.76 21.49 -85.06
N LYS A 338 -2.70 20.68 -85.19
CA LYS A 338 -1.53 21.01 -86.00
C LYS A 338 -1.88 21.11 -87.49
N ASP A 339 -2.67 20.16 -88.00
CA ASP A 339 -3.15 20.18 -89.38
C ASP A 339 -4.02 21.41 -89.66
N LEU A 340 -4.90 21.78 -88.71
CA LEU A 340 -5.70 23.00 -88.82
C LEU A 340 -4.82 24.26 -88.85
N ILE A 341 -3.82 24.35 -87.98
CA ILE A 341 -2.86 25.45 -87.95
C ILE A 341 -2.12 25.55 -89.28
N ASP A 342 -1.68 24.43 -89.84
CA ASP A 342 -0.93 24.42 -91.10
C ASP A 342 -1.85 24.68 -92.32
N SER A 343 -3.14 24.33 -92.24
CA SER A 343 -4.14 24.79 -93.21
C SER A 343 -4.30 26.32 -93.15
N ILE A 344 -4.53 26.89 -91.96
CA ILE A 344 -4.69 28.34 -91.78
C ILE A 344 -3.44 29.09 -92.25
N LYS A 345 -2.24 28.58 -91.99
CA LYS A 345 -0.99 29.17 -92.49
C LYS A 345 -0.93 29.17 -94.01
N ARG A 346 -1.32 28.07 -94.67
CA ARG A 346 -1.35 27.96 -96.13
C ARG A 346 -2.35 28.95 -96.74
N ASP A 347 -3.55 29.02 -96.20
CA ASP A 347 -4.59 29.94 -96.70
C ASP A 347 -4.15 31.40 -96.54
N ARG A 348 -3.56 31.75 -95.40
CA ARG A 348 -3.01 33.09 -95.16
C ARG A 348 -1.89 33.42 -96.16
N ALA A 349 -1.02 32.47 -96.48
CA ALA A 349 0.04 32.65 -97.46
C ALA A 349 -0.52 32.84 -98.87
N ALA A 350 -1.51 32.04 -99.27
CA ALA A 350 -2.19 32.17 -100.56
C ALA A 350 -2.84 33.55 -100.70
N TYR A 351 -3.62 33.99 -99.71
CA TYR A 351 -4.26 35.30 -99.71
C TYR A 351 -3.25 36.46 -99.77
N VAL A 352 -2.15 36.38 -99.02
CA VAL A 352 -1.09 37.40 -99.08
C VAL A 352 -0.42 37.44 -100.47
N ASN A 353 -0.25 36.29 -101.12
CA ASN A 353 0.31 36.21 -102.46
C ASN A 353 -0.66 36.79 -103.51
N GLU A 354 -1.95 36.50 -103.41
CA GLU A 354 -2.99 37.09 -104.25
C GLU A 354 -3.01 38.62 -104.12
N LEU A 355 -3.03 39.14 -102.88
CA LEU A 355 -2.94 40.58 -102.64
C LEU A 355 -1.65 41.21 -103.18
N LYS A 356 -0.53 40.48 -103.18
CA LYS A 356 0.72 40.97 -103.78
C LYS A 356 0.61 41.03 -105.29
N HIS A 357 0.02 40.01 -105.90
CA HIS A 357 -0.21 39.94 -107.33
C HIS A 357 -1.14 41.07 -107.79
N ASP A 358 -2.28 41.27 -107.12
CA ASP A 358 -3.21 42.35 -107.44
C ASP A 358 -2.56 43.74 -107.33
N ARG A 359 -1.80 43.97 -106.25
CA ARG A 359 -1.04 45.23 -106.10
C ARG A 359 -0.01 45.43 -107.22
N GLN A 360 0.62 44.37 -107.69
CA GLN A 360 1.57 44.42 -108.80
C GLN A 360 0.85 44.75 -110.11
N MET A 361 -0.29 44.11 -110.38
CA MET A 361 -1.11 44.40 -111.57
C MET A 361 -1.62 45.85 -111.55
N HIS A 362 -2.12 46.33 -110.41
CA HIS A 362 -2.51 47.74 -110.26
C HIS A 362 -1.35 48.70 -110.47
N ARG A 363 -0.14 48.37 -110.00
CA ARG A 363 1.06 49.18 -110.26
C ARG A 363 1.39 49.24 -111.75
N GLN A 364 1.35 48.10 -112.45
CA GLN A 364 1.59 48.06 -113.89
C GLN A 364 0.56 48.89 -114.66
N ASP A 365 -0.73 48.77 -114.33
CA ASP A 365 -1.80 49.57 -114.93
C ASP A 365 -1.61 51.08 -114.66
N ILE A 366 -1.16 51.48 -113.46
CA ILE A 366 -0.81 52.87 -113.16
C ILE A 366 0.39 53.33 -114.00
N GLU A 367 1.46 52.53 -114.09
CA GLU A 367 2.64 52.84 -114.89
C GLU A 367 2.31 52.99 -116.38
N GLU A 368 1.45 52.13 -116.92
CA GLU A 368 0.95 52.24 -118.30
C GLU A 368 0.14 53.52 -118.51
N ARG A 369 -0.79 53.85 -117.59
CA ARG A 369 -1.56 55.09 -117.66
C ARG A 369 -0.67 56.32 -117.56
N GLU A 370 0.32 56.30 -116.68
CA GLU A 370 1.29 57.38 -116.56
C GLU A 370 2.12 57.52 -117.84
N ARG A 371 2.54 56.42 -118.47
CA ARG A 371 3.26 56.46 -119.74
C ARG A 371 2.40 57.08 -120.84
N LEU A 372 1.15 56.63 -121.00
CA LEU A 372 0.21 57.20 -121.95
C LEU A 372 -0.06 58.68 -121.68
N PHE A 373 -0.16 59.06 -120.41
CA PHE A 373 -0.30 60.46 -119.99
C PHE A 373 0.94 61.29 -120.31
N HIS A 374 2.14 60.78 -120.04
CA HIS A 374 3.39 61.45 -120.39
C HIS A 374 3.52 61.64 -121.90
N ASP A 375 3.20 60.62 -122.71
CA ASP A 375 3.20 60.71 -124.16
C ASP A 375 2.16 61.74 -124.65
N PHE A 376 0.95 61.74 -124.06
CA PHE A 376 -0.08 62.73 -124.35
C PHE A 376 0.36 64.15 -124.03
N VAL A 377 0.90 64.39 -122.83
CA VAL A 377 1.41 65.71 -122.40
C VAL A 377 2.59 66.15 -123.26
N HIS A 378 3.49 65.22 -123.63
CA HIS A 378 4.63 65.53 -124.48
C HIS A 378 4.19 65.93 -125.88
N ASN A 379 3.28 65.16 -126.50
CA ASN A 379 2.67 65.49 -127.78
C ASN A 379 1.94 66.84 -127.72
N PHE A 380 1.13 67.07 -126.68
CA PHE A 380 0.43 68.35 -126.50
C PHE A 380 1.41 69.53 -126.41
N ARG A 381 2.51 69.40 -125.65
CA ARG A 381 3.56 70.43 -125.58
C ARG A 381 4.24 70.65 -126.93
N GLN A 382 4.57 69.59 -127.66
CA GLN A 382 5.19 69.71 -128.98
C GLN A 382 4.25 70.37 -129.99
N THR A 383 2.96 70.01 -130.00
CA THR A 383 1.94 70.63 -130.85
C THR A 383 1.75 72.11 -130.49
N ALA A 384 1.64 72.44 -129.20
CA ALA A 384 1.52 73.83 -128.74
C ALA A 384 2.78 74.66 -129.09
N ALA A 385 3.98 74.11 -128.93
CA ALA A 385 5.23 74.77 -129.30
C ALA A 385 5.36 74.95 -130.83
N ALA A 386 4.92 73.98 -131.62
CA ALA A 386 4.88 74.10 -133.08
C ALA A 386 3.90 75.18 -133.54
N GLU A 387 2.74 75.31 -132.88
CA GLU A 387 1.76 76.36 -133.15
C GLU A 387 2.29 77.75 -132.73
N GLU A 388 3.03 77.84 -131.62
CA GLU A 388 3.76 79.07 -131.24
C GLU A 388 4.85 79.42 -132.25
N GLU A 389 5.66 78.45 -132.70
CA GLU A 389 6.64 78.68 -133.77
C GLU A 389 5.99 79.13 -135.08
N GLU A 390 4.83 78.58 -135.44
CA GLU A 390 4.06 79.02 -136.62
C GLU A 390 3.54 80.44 -136.46
N LYS A 391 3.01 80.79 -135.27
CA LYS A 391 2.58 82.16 -134.94
C LYS A 391 3.76 83.13 -134.96
N VAL A 392 4.91 82.77 -134.39
CA VAL A 392 6.14 83.57 -134.42
C VAL A 392 6.64 83.73 -135.86
N LYS A 393 6.72 82.65 -136.66
CA LYS A 393 7.10 82.70 -138.09
C LYS A 393 6.14 83.56 -138.92
N SER A 394 4.83 83.54 -138.62
CA SER A 394 3.85 84.41 -139.28
C SER A 394 4.02 85.89 -138.90
N TRP A 395 4.37 86.18 -137.65
CA TRP A 395 4.64 87.54 -137.18
C TRP A 395 5.88 88.12 -137.87
N TRP A 396 6.98 87.36 -137.98
CA TRP A 396 8.19 87.82 -138.66
C TRP A 396 8.03 88.01 -140.18
N ARG A 397 7.02 87.41 -140.83
CA ARG A 397 6.71 87.67 -142.25
C ARG A 397 6.09 89.04 -142.51
N PHE A 398 5.57 89.70 -141.48
CA PHE A 398 4.97 91.04 -141.60
C PHE A 398 6.03 92.16 -141.70
N TRP A 399 7.29 91.89 -141.35
CA TRP A 399 8.39 92.86 -141.33
C TRP A 399 9.44 92.63 -142.43
N LYS A 400 9.02 92.08 -143.58
CA LYS A 400 9.88 91.93 -144.76
C LYS A 400 9.44 92.80 -145.91
#